data_AF-A0A3R7BI96-F1
#
_entry.id   AF-A0A3R7BI96-F1
#
_cell.length_a   1.000
_cell.length_b   1.000
_cell.length_c   1.000
_cell.angle_alpha   90.00
_cell.angle_beta   90.00
_cell.angle_gamma   90.00
#
_symmetry.space_group_name_H-M   'P 1'
#
loop_
_entity.id
_entity.type
_entity.pdbx_description
1 polymer ?
#
loop_
_entity_poly.entity_id
_entity_poly.type
_entity_poly.pdbx_seq_one_letter_code
_entity_poly.pdbx_strand_id
1 'polypeptide(L)'
;MSYDTIIISVPFNQNIKGALCKCRNCGEIYMPDEKSGAHIRSFSDKTLSNLFNEDFTPIKHFYIGLTHSDPFINLKQKLGYYNHSDFVKCPKCGSSELEYKKPDFISKLITRMGWVFGKKQPIWVVYIYEKQ
;
A
#
# COMPACT_ATOMS: atom_id res chain seq x y z
N MET A 1 -19.27 -12.77 27.61
CA MET A 1 -18.01 -13.41 27.17
C MET A 1 -16.95 -12.32 27.14
N SER A 2 -15.96 -12.34 28.03
CA SER A 2 -14.74 -11.57 27.80
C SER A 2 -13.92 -12.34 26.78
N TYR A 3 -13.36 -11.63 25.80
CA TYR A 3 -12.35 -12.20 24.92
C TYR A 3 -11.01 -11.89 25.57
N ASP A 4 -10.34 -12.93 26.08
CA ASP A 4 -9.01 -12.77 26.70
C ASP A 4 -7.89 -12.71 25.64
N THR A 5 -8.26 -12.84 24.36
CA THR A 5 -7.33 -12.81 23.22
C THR A 5 -7.92 -12.02 22.06
N ILE A 6 -7.08 -11.19 21.43
CA ILE A 6 -7.38 -10.47 20.19
C ILE A 6 -6.40 -10.93 19.11
N ILE A 7 -6.92 -11.26 17.93
CA ILE A 7 -6.10 -11.57 16.75
C ILE A 7 -6.40 -10.51 15.69
N ILE A 8 -5.35 -9.87 15.20
CA ILE A 8 -5.43 -8.89 14.10
C ILE A 8 -4.61 -9.37 12.93
N SER A 9 -5.21 -9.30 11.74
CA SER A 9 -4.60 -9.69 10.47
C SER A 9 -4.75 -8.51 9.50
N VAL A 10 -3.64 -7.85 9.15
CA VAL A 10 -3.66 -6.56 8.42
C VAL A 10 -2.53 -6.44 7.39
N PRO A 11 -2.69 -5.57 6.37
CA PRO A 11 -1.62 -5.22 5.46
C PRO A 11 -0.43 -4.56 6.19
N PHE A 12 0.78 -4.97 5.82
CA PHE A 12 2.01 -4.55 6.46
C PHE A 12 2.90 -3.77 5.49
N ASN A 13 3.33 -2.57 5.90
CA ASN A 13 4.23 -1.66 5.17
C ASN A 13 3.94 -1.56 3.65
N GLN A 14 2.65 -1.59 3.27
CA GLN A 14 2.23 -1.47 1.88
C GLN A 14 2.52 -0.08 1.34
N ASN A 15 3.08 -0.04 0.13
CA ASN A 15 3.33 1.21 -0.58
C ASN A 15 2.06 1.68 -1.30
N ILE A 16 1.14 2.30 -0.55
CA ILE A 16 -0.15 2.79 -1.05
C ILE A 16 0.04 3.76 -2.23
N LYS A 17 1.10 4.58 -2.19
CA LYS A 17 1.43 5.51 -3.29
C LYS A 17 1.64 4.78 -4.61
N GLY A 18 2.25 3.59 -4.57
CA GLY A 18 2.46 2.75 -5.76
C GLY A 18 1.17 2.37 -6.47
N ALA A 19 0.06 2.31 -5.75
CA ALA A 19 -1.23 1.94 -6.30
C ALA A 19 -1.99 3.12 -6.92
N LEU A 20 -1.60 4.37 -6.65
CA LEU A 20 -2.38 5.55 -7.05
C LEU A 20 -2.47 5.70 -8.58
N CYS A 21 -3.69 6.00 -9.03
CA CYS A 21 -4.02 6.40 -10.38
C CYS A 21 -4.26 7.91 -10.42
N LYS A 22 -4.14 8.51 -11.61
CA LYS A 22 -4.50 9.91 -11.84
C LYS A 22 -5.55 9.99 -12.94
N CYS A 23 -6.64 10.71 -12.70
CA CYS A 23 -7.69 10.92 -13.69
C CYS A 23 -7.18 11.85 -14.80
N ARG A 24 -7.30 11.44 -16.06
CA ARG A 24 -6.93 12.28 -17.21
C ARG A 24 -7.83 13.50 -17.35
N ASN A 25 -9.11 13.37 -17.00
CA ASN A 25 -10.12 14.41 -17.20
C ASN A 25 -10.03 15.53 -16.14
N CYS A 26 -10.02 15.19 -14.85
CA CYS A 26 -10.06 16.19 -13.77
C CYS A 26 -8.77 16.28 -12.94
N GLY A 27 -7.75 15.46 -13.24
CA GLY A 27 -6.46 15.46 -12.54
C GLY A 27 -6.47 14.84 -11.15
N GLU A 28 -7.62 14.37 -10.65
CA GLU A 28 -7.75 13.76 -9.32
C GLU A 28 -6.82 12.55 -9.18
N ILE A 29 -6.09 12.48 -8.07
CA ILE A 29 -5.23 11.35 -7.73
C ILE A 29 -5.93 10.52 -6.68
N TYR A 30 -6.17 9.25 -6.97
CA TYR A 30 -6.96 8.39 -6.10
C TYR A 30 -6.50 6.95 -6.19
N MET A 31 -6.89 6.15 -5.21
CA MET A 31 -6.57 4.74 -5.18
C MET A 31 -7.63 3.95 -5.97
N PRO A 32 -7.24 3.13 -6.95
CA PRO A 32 -8.16 2.23 -7.64
C PRO A 32 -8.60 1.12 -6.68
N ASP A 33 -9.90 0.89 -6.60
CA ASP A 33 -10.54 -0.03 -5.65
C ASP A 33 -10.07 -1.49 -5.87
N GLU A 34 -9.90 -1.91 -7.12
CA GLU A 34 -9.67 -3.32 -7.47
C GLU A 34 -8.24 -3.84 -7.22
N LYS A 35 -7.20 -3.03 -7.47
CA LYS A 35 -5.80 -3.50 -7.38
C LYS A 35 -5.17 -3.30 -6.00
N SER A 36 -5.79 -2.49 -5.15
CA SER A 36 -5.27 -2.17 -3.81
C SER A 36 -5.97 -2.96 -2.70
N GLY A 37 -6.97 -3.78 -3.02
CA GLY A 37 -7.78 -4.48 -2.02
C GLY A 37 -8.53 -3.51 -1.09
N ALA A 38 -8.84 -2.30 -1.57
CA ALA A 38 -9.41 -1.20 -0.78
C ALA A 38 -8.60 -0.82 0.48
N HIS A 39 -7.32 -1.18 0.57
CA HIS A 39 -6.51 -0.91 1.77
C HIS A 39 -6.14 0.57 1.84
N ILE A 40 -6.99 1.36 2.50
CA ILE A 40 -6.76 2.79 2.75
C ILE A 40 -5.63 3.04 3.76
N ARG A 41 -5.13 2.00 4.43
CA ARG A 41 -4.15 2.11 5.51
C ARG A 41 -3.14 0.98 5.45
N SER A 42 -1.91 1.30 5.81
CA SER A 42 -0.83 0.33 6.03
C SER A 42 -0.45 0.37 7.50
N PHE A 43 -0.16 -0.80 8.07
CA PHE A 43 0.33 -0.93 9.43
C PHE A 43 1.84 -1.22 9.43
N SER A 44 2.49 -0.85 10.53
CA SER A 44 3.89 -1.12 10.85
C SER A 44 3.99 -1.73 12.24
N ASP A 45 5.14 -2.29 12.58
CA ASP A 45 5.37 -2.86 13.92
C ASP A 45 5.13 -1.81 15.00
N LYS A 46 5.56 -0.57 14.76
CA LYS A 46 5.34 0.55 15.68
C LYS A 46 3.86 0.84 15.90
N THR A 47 3.04 0.78 14.85
CA THR A 47 1.60 1.02 15.01
C THR A 47 0.89 -0.15 15.68
N LEU A 48 1.34 -1.39 15.44
CA LEU A 48 0.71 -2.59 15.98
C LEU A 48 1.13 -2.86 17.42
N SER A 49 2.38 -2.60 17.79
CA SER A 49 2.87 -2.74 19.16
C SER A 49 2.14 -1.81 20.13
N ASN A 50 1.61 -0.68 19.65
CA ASN A 50 0.97 0.35 20.46
C ASN A 50 -0.56 0.39 20.28
N LEU A 51 -1.16 -0.56 19.54
CA LEU A 51 -2.58 -0.46 19.17
C LEU A 51 -3.54 -0.63 20.35
N PHE A 52 -3.18 -1.47 21.33
CA PHE A 52 -4.01 -1.83 22.49
C PHE A 52 -3.24 -1.81 23.82
N ASN A 53 -2.18 -1.02 23.88
CA ASN A 53 -1.19 -0.98 24.96
C ASN A 53 -1.74 -0.77 26.39
N GLU A 54 -3.00 -0.36 26.56
CA GLU A 54 -3.64 -0.18 27.87
C GLU A 54 -4.26 -1.47 28.42
N ASP A 55 -4.85 -2.31 27.56
CA ASP A 55 -5.65 -3.48 27.99
C ASP A 55 -5.05 -4.82 27.54
N PHE A 56 -4.22 -4.81 26.50
CA PHE A 56 -3.70 -6.02 25.87
C PHE A 56 -2.22 -5.90 25.53
N THR A 57 -1.50 -7.01 25.66
CA THR A 57 -0.08 -7.10 25.31
C THR A 57 0.13 -8.00 24.09
N PRO A 58 0.96 -7.60 23.11
CA PRO A 58 1.26 -8.45 21.97
C PRO A 58 2.17 -9.61 22.38
N ILE A 59 1.68 -10.85 22.28
CA ILE A 59 2.43 -12.05 22.66
C ILE A 59 3.13 -12.72 21.46
N LYS A 60 2.60 -12.54 20.25
CA LYS A 60 3.15 -13.17 19.04
C LYS A 60 2.77 -12.40 17.79
N HIS A 61 3.64 -12.45 16.78
CA HIS A 61 3.32 -12.02 15.43
C HIS A 61 3.97 -12.91 14.37
N PHE A 62 3.41 -12.90 13.16
CA PHE A 62 3.96 -13.59 12.00
C PHE A 62 3.69 -12.82 10.72
N TYR A 63 4.66 -12.84 9.82
CA TYR A 63 4.63 -12.16 8.54
C TYR A 63 4.22 -13.11 7.42
N ILE A 64 3.42 -12.62 6.48
CA ILE A 64 2.90 -13.39 5.36
C ILE A 64 3.20 -12.68 4.05
N GLY A 65 3.64 -13.46 3.06
CA GLY A 65 3.96 -13.02 1.72
C GLY A 65 5.18 -12.10 1.64
N LEU A 66 5.62 -11.79 0.42
CA LEU A 66 6.74 -10.89 0.16
C LEU A 66 6.40 -10.00 -1.03
N THR A 67 6.72 -8.72 -0.90
CA THR A 67 6.72 -7.76 -2.02
C THR A 67 8.06 -7.03 -2.07
N HIS A 68 8.32 -6.40 -3.20
CA HIS A 68 9.48 -5.54 -3.37
C HIS A 68 9.08 -4.09 -3.13
N SER A 69 9.80 -3.40 -2.25
CA SER A 69 9.59 -1.97 -2.09
C SER A 69 10.14 -1.21 -3.30
N ASP A 70 9.54 -0.07 -3.63
CA ASP A 70 10.02 0.84 -4.67
C ASP A 70 10.39 2.19 -4.03
N PRO A 71 11.68 2.43 -3.75
CA PRO A 71 12.13 3.65 -3.09
C PRO A 71 11.93 4.90 -3.96
N PHE A 72 11.73 4.74 -5.27
CA PHE A 72 11.60 5.85 -6.20
C PHE A 72 10.16 6.18 -6.55
N ILE A 73 9.17 5.63 -5.85
CA ILE A 73 7.76 5.87 -6.18
C ILE A 73 7.39 7.36 -6.20
N ASN A 74 7.90 8.14 -5.24
CA ASN A 74 7.64 9.58 -5.18
C ASN A 74 8.22 10.31 -6.40
N LEU A 75 9.41 9.87 -6.86
CA LEU A 75 10.03 10.43 -8.06
C LEU A 75 9.23 10.08 -9.32
N LYS A 76 8.79 8.82 -9.43
CA LYS A 76 7.93 8.36 -10.53
C LYS A 76 6.66 9.21 -10.64
N GLN A 77 5.95 9.43 -9.53
CA GLN A 77 4.73 10.25 -9.50
C GLN A 77 4.99 11.72 -9.86
N LYS A 78 6.11 12.31 -9.39
CA LYS A 78 6.52 13.66 -9.80
C LYS A 78 6.78 13.77 -11.30
N LEU A 79 7.25 12.69 -11.93
CA LEU A 79 7.48 12.61 -13.37
C LEU A 79 6.23 12.22 -14.18
N GLY A 80 5.07 12.09 -13.53
CA GLY A 80 3.80 11.75 -14.18
C GLY A 80 3.56 10.25 -14.37
N TYR A 81 4.35 9.38 -13.75
CA TYR A 81 4.13 7.93 -13.79
C TYR A 81 3.19 7.51 -12.66
N TYR A 82 1.95 7.21 -13.03
CA TYR A 82 0.91 6.69 -12.16
C TYR A 82 0.51 5.27 -12.60
N ASN A 83 -0.16 4.53 -11.71
CA ASN A 83 -0.65 3.21 -12.02
C ASN A 83 -1.84 3.29 -13.01
N HIS A 84 -2.09 2.19 -13.73
CA HIS A 84 -3.21 2.05 -14.67
C HIS A 84 -4.10 0.87 -14.26
N SER A 85 -5.42 1.08 -14.29
CA SER A 85 -6.42 0.04 -14.07
C SER A 85 -7.55 0.22 -15.06
N ASP A 86 -7.86 -0.83 -15.83
CA ASP A 86 -8.76 -0.72 -16.99
C ASP A 86 -10.25 -0.60 -16.58
N PHE A 87 -10.58 -0.86 -15.31
CA PHE A 87 -11.96 -1.00 -14.83
C PHE A 87 -12.36 0.02 -13.74
N VAL A 88 -11.65 1.15 -13.63
CA VAL A 88 -11.84 2.09 -12.52
C VAL A 88 -12.37 3.44 -12.99
N LYS A 89 -13.41 3.94 -12.32
CA LYS A 89 -13.96 5.29 -12.54
C LYS A 89 -13.39 6.29 -11.55
N CYS A 90 -13.20 7.52 -11.99
CA CYS A 90 -12.79 8.62 -11.13
C CYS A 90 -13.88 8.92 -10.09
N PRO A 91 -13.56 8.96 -8.79
CA PRO A 91 -14.55 9.24 -7.75
C PRO A 91 -15.07 10.68 -7.80
N LYS A 92 -14.35 11.59 -8.47
CA LYS A 92 -14.72 13.01 -8.58
C LYS A 92 -15.59 13.31 -9.80
N CYS A 93 -15.23 12.80 -10.98
CA CYS A 93 -15.91 13.15 -12.24
C CYS A 93 -16.52 11.96 -12.99
N GLY A 94 -16.42 10.73 -12.46
CA GLY A 94 -16.99 9.52 -13.05
C GLY A 94 -16.30 9.01 -14.33
N SER A 95 -15.31 9.73 -14.87
CA SER A 95 -14.56 9.32 -16.07
C SER A 95 -13.78 8.03 -15.82
N SER A 96 -13.75 7.14 -16.81
CA SER A 96 -12.88 5.96 -16.87
C SER A 96 -11.53 6.25 -17.52
N GLU A 97 -11.26 7.51 -17.90
CA GLU A 97 -9.98 7.88 -18.52
C GLU A 97 -8.92 8.15 -17.46
N LEU A 98 -7.92 7.28 -17.42
CA LEU A 98 -6.73 7.42 -16.59
C LEU A 98 -5.59 8.07 -17.38
N GLU A 99 -4.79 8.88 -16.68
CA GLU A 99 -3.55 9.41 -17.23
C GLU A 99 -2.54 8.27 -17.34
N TYR A 100 -2.25 7.87 -18.58
CA TYR A 100 -1.24 6.87 -18.89
C TYR A 100 -0.06 7.50 -19.61
N LYS A 101 1.10 7.50 -18.94
CA LYS A 101 2.37 7.89 -19.55
C LYS A 101 3.11 6.63 -19.99
N LYS A 102 3.27 6.47 -21.31
CA LYS A 102 4.05 5.36 -21.89
C LYS A 102 5.46 5.34 -21.25
N PRO A 103 5.99 4.16 -20.84
CA PRO A 103 7.32 4.08 -20.24
C PRO A 103 8.42 4.53 -21.21
N ASP A 104 9.06 5.65 -20.90
CA ASP A 104 10.25 6.14 -21.61
C ASP A 104 11.56 5.55 -21.04
N PHE A 105 12.69 5.97 -21.59
CA PHE A 105 14.01 5.52 -21.12
C PHE A 105 14.25 5.84 -19.63
N ILE A 106 13.85 7.04 -19.19
CA ILE A 106 14.01 7.49 -17.80
C ILE A 106 13.17 6.62 -16.87
N SER A 107 11.92 6.35 -17.23
CA SER A 107 11.00 5.48 -16.49
C SER A 107 11.56 4.07 -16.31
N LYS A 108 12.12 3.50 -17.39
CA LYS A 108 12.76 2.18 -17.36
C LYS A 108 13.98 2.17 -16.46
N LEU A 109 14.82 3.21 -16.53
CA LEU A 109 16.00 3.35 -15.68
C LEU A 109 15.62 3.46 -14.20
N ILE A 110 14.69 4.36 -13.85
CA ILE A 110 14.20 4.53 -12.47
C ILE A 110 13.56 3.23 -11.96
N THR A 111 12.82 2.52 -12.81
CA THR A 111 12.23 1.23 -12.42
C THR A 111 13.29 0.18 -12.14
N ARG A 112 14.34 0.06 -12.98
CA ARG A 112 15.46 -0.84 -12.72
C ARG A 112 16.20 -0.48 -11.43
N MET A 113 16.46 0.80 -11.19
CA MET A 113 17.05 1.26 -9.94
C MET A 113 16.15 0.90 -8.75
N GLY A 114 14.83 1.05 -8.88
CA GLY A 114 13.87 0.64 -7.85
C GLY A 114 13.97 -0.84 -7.50
N TRP A 115 14.21 -1.71 -8.48
CA TRP A 115 14.48 -3.13 -8.26
C TRP A 115 15.82 -3.40 -7.58
N VAL A 116 16.87 -2.62 -7.87
CA VAL A 116 18.20 -2.81 -7.27
C VAL A 116 18.25 -2.31 -5.82
N PHE A 117 17.64 -1.15 -5.55
CA PHE A 117 17.69 -0.49 -4.24
C PHE A 117 16.51 -0.81 -3.33
N GLY A 118 15.43 -1.34 -3.88
CA GLY A 118 14.31 -1.80 -3.09
C GLY A 118 14.66 -3.04 -2.28
N LYS A 119 13.86 -3.26 -1.24
CA LYS A 119 14.03 -4.37 -0.31
C LYS A 119 12.80 -5.26 -0.37
N LYS A 120 13.02 -6.57 -0.21
CA LYS A 120 11.90 -7.48 0.06
C LYS A 120 11.34 -7.16 1.45
N GLN A 121 10.03 -7.02 1.54
CA GLN A 121 9.32 -6.79 2.78
C GLN A 121 8.03 -7.61 2.79
N PRO A 122 7.53 -8.00 3.97
CA PRO A 122 6.26 -8.71 4.03
C PRO A 122 5.10 -7.80 3.65
N ILE A 123 4.04 -8.39 3.09
CA ILE A 123 2.85 -7.65 2.64
C ILE A 123 1.74 -7.64 3.67
N TRP A 124 1.83 -8.54 4.65
CA TRP A 124 0.77 -8.81 5.60
C TRP A 124 1.39 -9.28 6.92
N VAL A 125 0.72 -8.96 8.01
CA VAL A 125 1.14 -9.38 9.35
C VAL A 125 -0.07 -9.78 10.17
N VAL A 126 0.13 -10.78 11.01
CA VAL A 126 -0.83 -11.17 12.04
C VAL A 126 -0.21 -10.92 13.39
N TYR A 127 -0.93 -10.24 14.26
CA TYR A 127 -0.60 -10.03 15.67
C TYR A 127 -1.62 -10.75 16.54
N ILE A 128 -1.12 -11.34 17.63
CA ILE A 128 -1.91 -11.96 18.68
C ILE A 128 -1.64 -11.17 19.95
N TYR A 129 -2.70 -10.66 20.57
CA TYR A 129 -2.66 -9.95 21.83
C TYR A 129 -3.42 -10.73 22.90
N GLU A 130 -2.94 -10.65 24.13
CA GLU A 130 -3.55 -11.25 25.31
C GLU A 130 -3.89 -10.16 26.32
N LYS A 131 -5.03 -10.30 26.97
CA LYS A 131 -5.48 -9.36 28.00
C LYS A 131 -4.52 -9.42 29.19
N GLN A 132 -4.17 -8.26 29.74
CA GLN A 132 -3.37 -8.17 30.97
C GLN A 132 -4.10 -8.77 32.18
#